data_AF-A0AAD5ML21-F1
#
_entry.id   AF-A0AAD5ML21-F1
#
_cell.length_a   1.000
_cell.length_b   1.000
_cell.length_c   1.000
_cell.angle_alpha   90.00
_cell.angle_beta   90.00
_cell.angle_gamma   90.00
#
_symmetry.space_group_name_H-M   'P 1'
#
loop_
_entity.id
_entity.type
_entity.pdbx_description
1 polymer ?
#
loop_
_entity_poly.entity_id
_entity_poly.type
_entity_poly.pdbx_seq_one_letter_code
_entity_poly.pdbx_strand_id
1 'polypeptide(L)'
;MTTEGGLRQCLTDLTRADTSGDYQKALQAANRLIRRYPKEHYAFKCKLVCLIHMSMHDDALTLLRKTPPSQMGECAFEKAYILYRLERNDEALEVLEACDINDHRAQELRAQLYYRLDKFQEALDIFRDLLRNHSDSYDDERKANYLAVLAQLEAIGLSSKFQPTVRLSNNCIIPRVS
;
A
#
# COMPACT_ATOMS: atom_id res chain seq x y z
N MET A 1 28.27 2.23 -16.33
CA MET A 1 28.21 3.03 -17.57
C MET A 1 27.34 2.27 -18.57
N THR A 2 26.09 2.62 -18.89
CA THR A 2 25.20 3.75 -18.56
C THR A 2 23.83 3.17 -18.14
N THR A 3 23.52 3.34 -16.85
CA THR A 3 22.33 2.84 -16.12
C THR A 3 21.10 3.74 -16.32
N GLU A 4 21.32 5.02 -16.63
CA GLU A 4 20.29 6.05 -16.61
C GLU A 4 19.21 5.85 -17.69
N GLY A 5 19.60 5.52 -18.92
CA GLY A 5 18.64 5.35 -20.02
C GLY A 5 17.72 4.13 -19.84
N GLY A 6 18.28 2.99 -19.42
CA GLY A 6 17.52 1.77 -19.17
C GLY A 6 16.59 1.89 -17.97
N LEU A 7 17.08 2.52 -16.90
CA LEU A 7 16.27 2.81 -15.72
C LEU A 7 15.16 3.81 -16.03
N ARG A 8 15.48 4.92 -16.72
CA ARG A 8 14.50 5.94 -17.12
C ARG A 8 13.41 5.34 -17.99
N GLN A 9 13.75 4.45 -18.92
CA GLN A 9 12.75 3.76 -19.73
C GLN A 9 11.87 2.85 -18.86
N CYS A 10 12.45 2.09 -17.94
CA CYS A 10 11.69 1.23 -17.04
C CYS A 10 10.72 2.03 -16.15
N LEU A 11 11.16 3.17 -15.62
CA LEU A 11 10.31 4.10 -14.86
C LEU A 11 9.22 4.71 -15.73
N THR A 12 9.55 5.10 -16.98
CA THR A 12 8.56 5.61 -17.94
C THR A 12 7.49 4.56 -18.26
N ASP A 13 7.90 3.30 -18.43
CA ASP A 13 6.98 2.19 -18.69
C ASP A 13 6.11 1.90 -17.45
N LEU A 14 6.64 2.06 -16.24
CA LEU A 14 5.89 1.94 -14.99
C LEU A 14 4.84 3.05 -14.87
N THR A 15 5.22 4.32 -15.05
CA THR A 15 4.26 5.44 -15.03
C THR A 15 3.20 5.32 -16.12
N ARG A 16 3.57 4.76 -17.29
CA ARG A 16 2.58 4.45 -18.33
C ARG A 16 1.66 3.30 -17.89
N ALA A 17 2.17 2.30 -17.18
CA ALA A 17 1.34 1.22 -16.65
C ALA A 17 0.34 1.74 -15.62
N ASP A 18 0.69 2.74 -14.80
CA ASP A 18 -0.24 3.35 -13.84
C ASP A 18 -1.48 3.95 -14.51
N THR A 19 -1.32 4.47 -15.74
CA THR A 19 -2.42 5.07 -16.52
C THR A 19 -3.15 4.08 -17.42
N SER A 20 -2.45 3.06 -17.94
CA SER A 20 -2.99 2.11 -18.92
C SER A 20 -3.40 0.75 -18.34
N GLY A 21 -2.99 0.45 -17.11
CA GLY A 21 -3.14 -0.85 -16.47
C GLY A 21 -2.22 -1.95 -17.00
N ASP A 22 -1.38 -1.69 -18.01
CA ASP A 22 -0.53 -2.70 -18.66
C ASP A 22 0.81 -2.90 -17.92
N TYR A 23 0.72 -3.43 -16.69
CA TYR A 23 1.89 -3.74 -15.86
C TYR A 23 2.72 -4.91 -16.40
N GLN A 24 2.17 -5.72 -17.31
CA GLN A 24 2.89 -6.86 -17.88
C GLN A 24 4.07 -6.40 -18.76
N LYS A 25 3.90 -5.32 -19.53
CA LYS A 25 5.01 -4.74 -20.31
C LYS A 25 6.09 -4.14 -19.41
N ALA A 26 5.70 -3.42 -18.37
CA ALA A 26 6.62 -2.86 -17.38
C ALA A 26 7.42 -3.97 -16.66
N LEU A 27 6.76 -5.07 -16.29
CA LEU A 27 7.39 -6.25 -15.71
C LEU A 27 8.43 -6.87 -16.64
N GLN A 28 8.14 -6.99 -17.93
CA GLN A 28 9.10 -7.49 -18.92
C GLN A 28 10.31 -6.55 -19.06
N ALA A 29 10.09 -5.23 -19.05
CA ALA A 29 11.17 -4.25 -19.08
C ALA A 29 12.07 -4.35 -17.85
N ALA A 30 11.49 -4.44 -16.65
CA ALA A 30 12.22 -4.63 -15.40
C ALA A 30 13.05 -5.92 -15.43
N ASN A 31 12.48 -7.05 -15.88
CA ASN A 31 13.23 -8.31 -16.00
C ASN A 31 14.41 -8.22 -16.97
N ARG A 32 14.26 -7.52 -18.11
CA ARG A 32 15.38 -7.28 -19.05
C ARG A 32 16.47 -6.43 -18.40
N LEU A 33 16.08 -5.40 -17.64
CA LEU A 33 17.01 -4.50 -16.96
C LEU A 33 17.81 -5.23 -15.89
N ILE A 34 17.15 -6.06 -15.07
CA ILE A 34 17.80 -6.89 -14.03
C ILE A 34 18.83 -7.86 -14.65
N ARG A 35 18.50 -8.51 -15.77
CA ARG A 35 19.43 -9.44 -16.46
C ARG A 35 20.70 -8.73 -16.95
N ARG A 36 20.55 -7.49 -17.42
CA ARG A 36 21.67 -6.70 -17.96
C ARG A 36 22.46 -5.99 -16.85
N TYR A 37 21.80 -5.58 -15.78
CA TYR A 37 22.36 -4.80 -14.68
C TYR A 37 21.87 -5.36 -13.33
N PRO A 38 22.44 -6.48 -12.85
CA PRO A 38 21.98 -7.16 -11.64
C PRO A 38 22.23 -6.38 -10.33
N LYS A 39 23.00 -5.29 -10.40
CA LYS A 39 23.26 -4.37 -9.29
C LYS A 39 22.32 -3.15 -9.27
N GLU A 40 21.40 -3.04 -10.23
CA GLU A 40 20.45 -1.93 -10.31
C GLU A 40 19.27 -2.15 -9.36
N HIS A 41 19.33 -1.53 -8.18
CA HIS A 41 18.33 -1.70 -7.12
C HIS A 41 16.92 -1.31 -7.57
N TYR A 42 16.80 -0.23 -8.34
CA TYR A 42 15.48 0.28 -8.77
C TYR A 42 14.77 -0.68 -9.73
N ALA A 43 15.51 -1.49 -10.49
CA ALA A 43 14.93 -2.47 -11.40
C ALA A 43 14.16 -3.56 -10.63
N PHE A 44 14.67 -3.98 -9.48
CA PHE A 44 14.00 -4.93 -8.59
C PHE A 44 12.75 -4.32 -7.95
N LYS A 45 12.81 -3.04 -7.53
CA LYS A 45 11.62 -2.32 -7.03
C LYS A 45 10.54 -2.19 -8.09
N CYS A 46 10.90 -1.82 -9.33
CA CYS A 46 9.95 -1.75 -10.44
C CYS A 46 9.27 -3.11 -10.67
N LYS A 47 10.05 -4.20 -10.64
CA LYS A 47 9.52 -5.56 -10.74
C LYS A 47 8.55 -5.87 -9.61
N LEU A 48 8.90 -5.52 -8.37
CA LEU A 48 8.04 -5.75 -7.20
C LEU A 48 6.70 -5.02 -7.33
N VAL A 49 6.73 -3.73 -7.67
CA VAL A 49 5.53 -2.91 -7.90
C VAL A 49 4.64 -3.52 -8.98
N CYS A 50 5.22 -3.95 -10.11
CA CYS A 50 4.45 -4.61 -11.17
C CYS A 50 3.76 -5.88 -10.68
N LEU A 51 4.45 -6.73 -9.91
CA LEU A 51 3.85 -7.95 -9.36
C LEU A 51 2.70 -7.63 -8.39
N ILE A 52 2.83 -6.59 -7.58
CA ILE A 52 1.79 -6.14 -6.65
C ILE A 52 0.54 -5.68 -7.41
N HIS A 53 0.68 -4.81 -8.40
CA HIS A 53 -0.45 -4.31 -9.19
C HIS A 53 -1.12 -5.41 -10.03
N MET A 54 -0.36 -6.41 -10.46
CA MET A 54 -0.91 -7.59 -11.12
C MET A 54 -1.54 -8.59 -10.15
N SER A 55 -1.62 -8.28 -8.85
CA SER A 55 -2.09 -9.18 -7.79
C SER A 55 -1.33 -10.52 -7.72
N MET A 56 -0.09 -10.56 -8.20
CA MET A 56 0.80 -11.72 -8.15
C MET A 56 1.57 -11.75 -6.81
N HIS A 57 0.82 -11.82 -5.71
CA HIS A 57 1.32 -11.62 -4.34
C HIS A 57 2.34 -12.69 -3.90
N ASP A 58 2.13 -13.95 -4.26
CA ASP A 58 3.08 -15.04 -3.95
C ASP A 58 4.43 -14.89 -4.67
N ASP A 59 4.39 -14.42 -5.91
CA ASP A 59 5.60 -14.13 -6.69
C ASP A 59 6.33 -12.91 -6.12
N ALA A 60 5.60 -11.90 -5.67
CA ALA A 60 6.13 -10.73 -4.99
C ALA A 60 6.83 -11.12 -3.66
N LEU A 61 6.22 -11.97 -2.84
CA LEU A 61 6.87 -12.51 -1.64
C LEU A 61 8.10 -13.35 -1.97
N THR A 62 8.03 -14.17 -3.03
CA THR A 62 9.17 -14.97 -3.47
C THR A 62 10.32 -14.09 -3.93
N LEU A 63 10.03 -12.97 -4.60
CA LEU A 63 11.03 -11.98 -4.98
C LEU A 63 11.68 -11.33 -3.74
N LEU A 64 10.88 -10.86 -2.78
CA LEU A 64 11.38 -10.29 -1.51
C LEU A 64 12.25 -11.28 -0.73
N ARG A 65 11.88 -12.56 -0.69
CA ARG A 65 12.67 -13.60 -0.01
C ARG A 65 14.01 -13.87 -0.71
N LYS A 66 14.04 -13.80 -2.05
CA LYS A 66 15.23 -14.09 -2.85
C LYS A 66 16.15 -12.88 -3.03
N THR A 67 15.65 -11.68 -2.79
CA THR A 67 16.39 -10.43 -3.02
C THR A 67 16.54 -9.68 -1.69
N PRO A 68 17.73 -9.72 -1.07
CA PRO A 68 17.95 -9.05 0.22
C PRO A 68 17.89 -7.52 0.09
N PRO A 69 17.71 -6.79 1.21
CA PRO A 69 17.69 -5.32 1.20
C PRO A 69 18.94 -4.67 0.64
N SER A 70 20.11 -5.32 0.74
CA SER A 70 21.35 -4.87 0.08
C SER A 70 21.27 -4.84 -1.45
N GLN A 71 20.28 -5.51 -2.05
CA GLN A 71 20.07 -5.58 -3.50
C GLN A 71 18.80 -4.88 -3.97
N MET A 72 17.72 -4.79 -3.18
CA MET A 72 16.49 -4.08 -3.59
C MET A 72 16.31 -2.74 -2.86
N GLY A 73 17.04 -2.50 -1.78
CA GLY A 73 16.70 -1.50 -0.78
C GLY A 73 15.63 -2.02 0.19
N GLU A 74 15.33 -1.21 1.21
CA GLU A 74 14.25 -1.51 2.15
C GLU A 74 12.90 -1.48 1.44
N CYS A 75 12.10 -2.52 1.72
CA CYS A 75 10.76 -2.78 1.16
C CYS A 75 9.79 -3.30 2.23
N ALA A 76 9.93 -2.82 3.47
CA ALA A 76 9.10 -3.24 4.59
C ALA A 76 7.61 -2.95 4.33
N PHE A 77 7.29 -1.76 3.82
CA PHE A 77 5.91 -1.39 3.47
C PHE A 77 5.33 -2.33 2.41
N GLU A 78 6.04 -2.58 1.31
CA GLU A 78 5.57 -3.48 0.26
C GLU A 78 5.37 -4.90 0.79
N LYS A 79 6.28 -5.39 1.65
CA LYS A 79 6.13 -6.70 2.30
C LYS A 79 4.88 -6.77 3.17
N ALA A 80 4.64 -5.75 4.01
CA ALA A 80 3.43 -5.68 4.83
C ALA A 80 2.16 -5.63 3.97
N TYR A 81 2.16 -4.83 2.91
CA TYR A 81 1.03 -4.73 1.98
C TYR A 81 0.73 -6.08 1.32
N ILE A 82 1.75 -6.80 0.88
CA ILE A 82 1.57 -8.14 0.29
C ILE A 82 0.99 -9.12 1.31
N LEU A 83 1.48 -9.12 2.56
CA LEU A 83 0.96 -9.98 3.63
C LEU A 83 -0.51 -9.65 3.94
N TYR A 84 -0.86 -8.36 3.99
CA TYR A 84 -2.24 -7.90 4.14
C TYR A 84 -3.15 -8.40 3.01
N ARG A 85 -2.67 -8.38 1.76
CA ARG A 85 -3.40 -8.88 0.59
C ARG A 85 -3.55 -10.41 0.58
N LEU A 86 -2.68 -11.12 1.27
CA LEU A 86 -2.74 -12.57 1.50
C LEU A 86 -3.49 -12.93 2.80
N GLU A 87 -4.16 -11.97 3.44
CA GLU A 87 -4.91 -12.15 4.70
C GLU A 87 -4.06 -12.60 5.90
N ARG A 88 -2.74 -12.47 5.81
CA ARG A 88 -1.78 -12.76 6.89
C ARG A 88 -1.61 -11.53 7.78
N ASN A 89 -2.72 -11.15 8.44
CA ASN A 89 -2.85 -9.85 9.11
C ASN A 89 -1.84 -9.64 10.25
N ASP A 90 -1.61 -10.65 11.08
CA ASP A 90 -0.68 -10.53 12.22
C ASP A 90 0.76 -10.32 11.75
N GLU A 91 1.21 -11.10 10.76
CA GLU A 91 2.53 -10.93 10.15
C GLU A 91 2.67 -9.57 9.45
N ALA A 92 1.58 -9.06 8.85
CA ALA A 92 1.59 -7.74 8.25
C ALA A 92 1.82 -6.64 9.29
N LEU A 93 1.15 -6.74 10.45
CA LEU A 93 1.37 -5.83 11.59
C LEU A 93 2.80 -5.93 12.12
N GLU A 94 3.34 -7.13 12.30
CA GLU A 94 4.73 -7.32 12.73
C GLU A 94 5.73 -6.64 11.78
N VAL A 95 5.52 -6.74 10.47
CA VAL A 95 6.39 -6.08 9.48
C VAL A 95 6.23 -4.56 9.53
N LEU A 96 5.02 -4.05 9.81
CA LEU A 96 4.78 -2.61 9.93
C LEU A 96 5.50 -1.96 11.11
N GLU A 97 5.87 -2.72 12.15
CA GLU A 97 6.69 -2.21 13.25
C GLU A 97 8.11 -1.81 12.81
N ALA A 98 8.59 -2.35 11.68
CA ALA A 98 9.88 -1.98 11.09
C ALA A 98 9.78 -0.78 10.12
N CYS A 99 8.58 -0.29 9.82
CA CYS A 99 8.39 0.89 8.97
C CYS A 99 8.63 2.18 9.76
N ASP A 100 9.03 3.25 9.06
CA ASP A 100 9.13 4.58 9.65
C ASP A 100 7.76 5.00 10.19
N ILE A 101 7.73 5.53 11.42
CA ILE A 101 6.51 6.01 12.06
C ILE A 101 5.85 7.14 11.26
N ASN A 102 6.64 7.91 10.50
CA ASN A 102 6.18 8.99 9.62
C ASN A 102 5.81 8.53 8.20
N ASP A 103 5.94 7.23 7.88
CA ASP A 103 5.41 6.72 6.60
C ASP A 103 3.89 6.61 6.70
N HIS A 104 3.20 7.66 6.21
CA HIS A 104 1.74 7.75 6.20
C HIS A 104 1.08 6.53 5.54
N ARG A 105 1.71 5.92 4.52
CA ARG A 105 1.18 4.72 3.86
C ARG A 105 1.19 3.53 4.82
N ALA A 106 2.26 3.38 5.61
CA ALA A 106 2.35 2.34 6.62
C ALA A 106 1.33 2.55 7.75
N GLN A 107 1.10 3.81 8.16
CA GLN A 107 0.05 4.17 9.13
C GLN A 107 -1.35 3.83 8.60
N GLU A 108 -1.65 4.16 7.34
CA GLU A 108 -2.93 3.80 6.72
C GLU A 108 -3.16 2.29 6.71
N LEU A 109 -2.15 1.52 6.30
CA LEU A 109 -2.25 0.06 6.28
C LEU A 109 -2.46 -0.51 7.69
N ARG A 110 -1.78 0.06 8.70
CA ARG A 110 -1.98 -0.31 10.11
C ARG A 110 -3.40 -0.06 10.57
N ALA A 111 -3.98 1.10 10.24
CA ALA A 111 -5.38 1.41 10.57
C ALA A 111 -6.37 0.46 9.89
N GLN A 112 -6.13 0.11 8.63
CA GLN A 112 -6.95 -0.87 7.89
C GLN A 112 -6.85 -2.27 8.52
N LEU A 113 -5.66 -2.69 8.96
CA LEU A 113 -5.47 -3.96 9.67
C LEU A 113 -6.17 -3.95 11.04
N TYR A 114 -6.09 -2.86 11.79
CA TYR A 114 -6.82 -2.72 13.05
C TYR A 114 -8.34 -2.78 12.85
N TYR A 115 -8.86 -2.13 11.80
CA TYR A 115 -10.27 -2.27 11.43
C TYR A 115 -10.65 -3.72 11.13
N ARG A 116 -9.83 -4.44 10.36
CA ARG A 116 -10.06 -5.86 10.02
C ARG A 116 -10.03 -6.79 11.25
N LEU A 117 -9.28 -6.42 12.28
CA LEU A 117 -9.13 -7.17 13.53
C LEU A 117 -10.08 -6.69 14.64
N ASP A 118 -11.13 -5.93 14.27
CA ASP A 118 -12.12 -5.33 15.18
C ASP A 118 -11.53 -4.39 16.26
N LYS A 119 -10.29 -3.92 16.07
CA LYS A 119 -9.60 -2.92 16.91
C LYS A 119 -9.97 -1.51 16.44
N PHE A 120 -11.26 -1.20 16.52
CA PHE A 120 -11.82 0.00 15.90
C PHE A 120 -11.32 1.30 16.55
N GLN A 121 -11.05 1.31 17.85
CA GLN A 121 -10.57 2.51 18.54
C GLN A 121 -9.16 2.89 18.08
N GLU A 122 -8.28 1.90 17.96
CA GLU A 122 -6.91 2.09 17.47
C GLU A 122 -6.88 2.51 16.00
N ALA A 123 -7.76 1.92 15.17
CA ALA A 123 -7.94 2.37 13.78
C ALA A 123 -8.41 3.83 13.71
N LEU A 124 -9.35 4.22 14.58
CA LEU A 124 -9.91 5.57 14.62
C LEU A 124 -8.84 6.61 14.93
N ASP A 125 -8.00 6.35 15.94
CA ASP A 125 -6.99 7.29 16.39
C ASP A 125 -5.95 7.55 15.28
N ILE A 126 -5.55 6.52 14.54
CA ILE A 126 -4.66 6.67 13.39
C ILE A 126 -5.34 7.48 12.27
N PHE A 127 -6.58 7.13 11.88
CA PHE A 127 -7.26 7.87 10.82
C PHE A 127 -7.51 9.34 11.18
N ARG A 128 -7.80 9.65 12.45
CA ARG A 128 -7.95 11.03 12.93
C ARG A 128 -6.65 11.83 12.78
N ASP A 129 -5.52 11.21 13.14
CA ASP A 129 -4.23 11.87 13.02
C ASP A 129 -3.87 12.12 11.55
N LEU A 130 -4.02 11.09 10.70
CA LEU A 130 -3.76 11.20 9.27
C LEU A 130 -4.63 12.27 8.60
N LEU A 131 -5.93 12.33 8.89
CA LEU A 131 -6.84 13.34 8.32
C LEU A 131 -6.52 14.77 8.80
N ARG A 132 -5.82 14.93 9.92
CA ARG A 132 -5.42 16.25 10.43
C ARG A 132 -4.09 16.71 9.85
N ASN A 133 -3.14 15.78 9.71
CA ASN A 133 -1.74 16.12 9.49
C ASN A 133 -1.23 15.80 8.07
N HIS A 134 -2.02 15.07 7.27
CA HIS A 134 -1.63 14.62 5.93
C HIS A 134 -2.77 14.83 4.93
N SER A 135 -2.42 15.33 3.74
CA SER A 135 -3.36 15.51 2.63
C SER A 135 -2.69 15.13 1.31
N ASP A 136 -3.34 14.25 0.57
CA ASP A 136 -2.91 13.76 -0.74
C ASP A 136 -4.11 13.33 -1.60
N SER A 137 -3.84 12.64 -2.72
CA SER A 137 -4.89 12.15 -3.61
C SER A 137 -5.79 11.07 -3.01
N TYR A 138 -5.48 10.54 -1.83
CA TYR A 138 -6.21 9.47 -1.15
C TYR A 138 -7.09 9.99 0.01
N ASP A 139 -7.26 11.30 0.14
CA ASP A 139 -8.02 11.92 1.22
C ASP A 139 -9.48 11.44 1.30
N ASP A 140 -10.13 11.20 0.16
CA ASP A 140 -11.54 10.79 0.14
C ASP A 140 -11.71 9.32 0.53
N GLU A 141 -10.80 8.44 0.08
CA GLU A 141 -10.71 7.05 0.54
C GLU A 141 -10.42 7.00 2.05
N ARG A 142 -9.51 7.85 2.53
CA ARG A 142 -9.18 7.95 3.96
C ARG A 142 -10.39 8.38 4.79
N LYS A 143 -11.17 9.36 4.33
CA LYS A 143 -12.44 9.77 4.97
C LYS A 143 -13.45 8.64 4.97
N ALA A 144 -13.59 7.90 3.87
CA ALA A 144 -14.50 6.77 3.80
C ALA A 144 -14.14 5.68 4.83
N ASN A 145 -12.85 5.34 4.94
CA ASN A 145 -12.36 4.40 5.95
C ASN A 145 -12.60 4.90 7.38
N TYR A 146 -12.34 6.19 7.64
CA TYR A 146 -12.64 6.82 8.93
C TYR A 146 -14.13 6.73 9.30
N LEU A 147 -15.03 7.01 8.35
CA LEU A 147 -16.48 6.90 8.56
C LEU A 147 -16.91 5.46 8.82
N ALA A 148 -16.30 4.47 8.14
CA ALA A 148 -16.58 3.06 8.41
C ALA A 148 -16.21 2.66 9.84
N VAL A 149 -15.05 3.12 10.33
CA VAL A 149 -14.62 2.89 11.72
C VAL A 149 -15.61 3.51 12.72
N LEU A 150 -16.05 4.75 12.46
CA LEU A 150 -17.05 5.42 13.31
C LEU A 150 -18.37 4.65 13.35
N ALA A 151 -18.86 4.17 12.21
CA ALA A 151 -20.09 3.39 12.14
C ALA A 151 -19.99 2.09 12.96
N GLN A 152 -18.84 1.41 12.92
CA GLN A 152 -18.63 0.21 13.74
C GLN A 152 -18.58 0.53 15.23
N LEU A 153 -17.91 1.62 15.64
CA LEU A 153 -17.88 2.07 17.03
C LEU A 153 -19.28 2.45 17.56
N GLU A 154 -20.12 3.06 16.71
CA GLU A 154 -21.51 3.35 17.05
C GLU A 154 -22.32 2.05 17.19
N ALA A 155 -22.16 1.10 16.26
CA ALA A 155 -22.86 -0.17 16.28
C ALA A 155 -22.58 -1.01 17.55
N ILE A 156 -21.33 -0.96 18.06
CA ILE A 156 -20.94 -1.65 19.29
C ILE A 156 -21.22 -0.83 20.57
N GLY A 157 -21.84 0.35 20.44
CA GLY A 157 -22.24 1.19 21.58
C GLY A 157 -21.10 1.93 22.28
N LEU A 158 -19.94 2.05 21.64
CA LEU A 158 -18.74 2.70 22.18
C LEU A 158 -18.56 4.16 21.70
N SER A 159 -19.50 4.71 20.92
CA SER A 159 -19.44 6.08 20.41
C SER A 159 -19.77 7.14 21.47
N SER A 160 -18.78 7.93 21.87
CA SER A 160 -19.00 9.21 22.55
C SER A 160 -19.41 10.30 21.53
N LYS A 161 -20.72 10.59 21.47
CA LYS A 161 -21.38 11.78 20.86
C LYS A 161 -20.87 12.23 19.47
N PHE A 162 -21.59 11.83 18.42
CA PHE A 162 -21.42 12.33 17.05
C PHE A 162 -22.28 13.57 16.75
N GLN A 163 -21.74 14.54 16.00
CA GLN A 163 -22.49 15.55 15.22
C GLN A 163 -22.06 15.43 13.74
N PRO A 164 -22.94 15.04 12.82
CA PRO A 164 -22.61 14.97 11.39
C PRO A 164 -22.73 16.35 10.74
N THR A 165 -21.66 16.84 10.10
CA THR A 165 -21.74 17.98 9.16
C THR A 165 -21.55 17.59 7.69
N VAL A 166 -21.31 16.31 7.37
CA VAL A 166 -21.10 15.88 5.98
C VAL A 166 -22.31 15.11 5.48
N ARG A 167 -23.07 15.72 4.56
CA ARG A 167 -24.20 15.09 3.86
C ARG A 167 -23.68 14.01 2.93
N LEU A 168 -24.08 12.76 3.19
CA LEU A 168 -23.83 11.62 2.32
C LEU A 168 -24.71 11.71 1.07
N SER A 169 -24.10 11.74 -0.12
CA SER A 169 -24.79 11.38 -1.36
C SER A 169 -24.76 9.85 -1.51
N ASN A 170 -25.94 9.25 -1.66
CA ASN A 170 -26.22 7.82 -1.68
C ASN A 170 -25.50 7.04 -2.82
N ASN A 171 -24.21 6.74 -2.67
CA ASN A 171 -23.50 5.80 -3.54
C ASN A 171 -22.26 5.13 -2.89
N CYS A 172 -22.26 4.89 -1.57
CA CYS A 172 -21.15 4.22 -0.88
C CYS A 172 -21.29 2.68 -0.91
N ILE A 173 -20.79 2.08 -1.99
CA ILE A 173 -20.31 0.69 -1.97
C ILE A 173 -18.79 0.80 -1.84
N ILE A 174 -18.23 0.23 -0.77
CA ILE A 174 -16.80 0.20 -0.46
C ILE A 174 -16.04 -0.26 -1.73
N PRO A 175 -15.18 0.57 -2.34
CA PRO A 175 -14.47 0.17 -3.55
C PRO A 175 -13.35 -0.80 -3.17
N ARG A 176 -13.30 -1.94 -3.88
CA ARG A 176 -12.09 -2.77 -3.95
C ARG A 176 -10.98 -1.93 -4.55
N VAL A 177 -9.92 -1.70 -3.77
CA VAL A 177 -8.65 -1.16 -4.27
C VAL A 177 -8.16 -2.09 -5.39
N SER A 178 -8.26 -1.60 -6.62
CA SER A 178 -7.72 -2.23 -7.83
C SER A 178 -6.29 -1.75 -8.04
#